data_AF-A0A5C8MQP3-F1
#
_entry.id   AF-A0A5C8MQP3-F1
#
_cell.length_a   1.000
_cell.length_b   1.000
_cell.length_c   1.000
_cell.angle_alpha   90.00
_cell.angle_beta   90.00
_cell.angle_gamma   90.00
#
_symmetry.space_group_name_H-M   'P 1'
#
loop_
_entity.id
_entity.type
_entity.pdbx_description
1 polymer ?
#
loop_
_entity_poly.entity_id
_entity_poly.type
_entity_poly.pdbx_seq_one_letter_code
_entity_poly.pdbx_strand_id
1 'polypeptide(L)' 'DLFFVFGRETTGLPKELLEANMDRCLRIPMNDKVRSLNLSNTAAILVYEALRQQKFNGLF' A
#
# COMPACT_ATOMS: atom_id res chain seq x y z
N ASP A 1 -4.85 2.69 -15.81
CA ASP A 1 -5.28 1.91 -14.63
C ASP A 1 -4.24 1.94 -13.53
N LEU A 2 -4.68 2.02 -12.27
CA LEU A 2 -3.83 1.98 -11.07
C LEU A 2 -3.99 0.64 -10.37
N PHE A 3 -2.87 -0.03 -10.09
CA PHE A 3 -2.85 -1.30 -9.36
C PHE A 3 -1.99 -1.18 -8.12
N PHE A 4 -2.54 -1.60 -6.98
CA PHE A 4 -1.81 -1.76 -5.73
C PHE A 4 -1.68 -3.25 -5.44
N VAL A 5 -0.44 -3.73 -5.33
CA VAL A 5 -0.13 -5.13 -5.07
C VAL A 5 0.26 -5.28 -3.61
N PHE A 6 -0.37 -6.22 -2.93
CA PHE A 6 -0.14 -6.49 -1.52
C PHE A 6 0.39 -7.89 -1.30
N GLY A 7 1.33 -8.03 -0.37
CA GLY A 7 1.83 -9.32 0.07
C GLY A 7 0.92 -9.99 1.09
N ARG A 8 1.24 -11.24 1.44
CA ARG A 8 0.59 -11.93 2.56
C ARG A 8 0.92 -11.23 3.88
N GLU A 9 -0.01 -11.19 4.82
CA GLU A 9 0.19 -10.53 6.13
C GLU A 9 1.45 -11.01 6.86
N THR A 10 1.75 -12.31 6.78
CA THR A 10 2.84 -12.93 7.53
C THR A 10 4.19 -12.84 6.84
N THR A 11 4.21 -12.81 5.51
CA THR A 11 5.44 -13.03 4.72
C THR A 11 5.70 -11.96 3.67
N GLY A 12 4.77 -11.02 3.47
CA GLY A 12 4.90 -9.96 2.49
C GLY A 12 4.93 -10.45 1.05
N LEU A 13 5.57 -9.66 0.19
CA LEU A 13 5.86 -10.01 -1.20
C LEU A 13 7.24 -10.68 -1.29
N PRO A 14 7.48 -11.55 -2.29
CA PRO A 14 8.81 -12.10 -2.55
C PRO A 14 9.86 -10.98 -2.66
N LYS A 15 11.02 -11.17 -2.03
CA LYS A 15 12.09 -10.15 -1.98
C LYS A 15 12.58 -9.76 -3.37
N GLU A 16 12.76 -10.75 -4.25
CA GLU A 16 13.18 -10.53 -5.64
C GLU A 16 12.20 -9.64 -6.42
N LEU A 17 10.89 -9.76 -6.15
CA LEU A 17 9.87 -8.91 -6.77
C LEU A 17 9.99 -7.46 -6.29
N LEU A 18 10.26 -7.24 -5.00
CA LEU A 18 10.48 -5.91 -4.44
C LEU A 18 11.75 -5.28 -5.00
N GLU A 19 12.87 -6.02 -4.97
CA GLU A 19 14.17 -5.57 -5.49
C GLU A 19 14.11 -5.18 -6.97
N ALA A 20 13.36 -5.95 -7.78
CA ALA A 20 13.16 -5.67 -9.20
C ALA A 20 12.24 -4.46 -9.48
N ASN A 21 11.47 -3.96 -8.49
CA ASN A 21 10.49 -2.89 -8.66
C ASN A 21 10.61 -1.82 -7.55
N MET A 22 11.83 -1.59 -7.05
CA MET A 22 12.07 -0.70 -5.89
C MET A 22 11.58 0.73 -6.12
N ASP A 23 11.66 1.22 -7.35
CA ASP A 23 11.18 2.54 -7.78
C ASP A 23 9.66 2.70 -7.69
N ARG A 24 8.93 1.58 -7.66
CA ARG A 24 7.46 1.52 -7.56
C ARG A 24 6.97 1.06 -6.20
N CYS A 25 7.88 0.76 -5.27
CA CYS A 25 7.53 0.36 -3.92
C CYS A 25 7.11 1.58 -3.08
N LEU A 26 6.01 1.43 -2.36
CA LEU A 26 5.48 2.44 -1.44
C LEU A 26 5.56 1.93 0.00
N ARG A 27 5.71 2.86 0.95
CA ARG A 27 5.67 2.57 2.38
C ARG A 27 4.75 3.55 3.09
N ILE A 28 3.85 3.04 3.93
CA ILE A 28 3.11 3.86 4.88
C ILE A 28 4.06 4.20 6.05
N PRO A 29 4.27 5.49 6.37
CA PRO A 29 5.04 5.87 7.55
C PRO A 29 4.42 5.29 8.83
N MET A 30 5.26 4.69 9.67
CA MET A 30 4.85 4.08 10.95
C MET A 30 5.89 4.44 12.01
N ASN A 31 5.48 4.46 13.27
CA ASN A 31 6.42 4.51 14.39
C ASN A 31 7.07 3.13 14.62
N ASP A 32 8.03 3.08 15.54
CA ASP A 32 8.80 1.87 15.90
C ASP A 32 8.07 0.92 16.86
N LYS A 33 6.92 1.33 17.41
CA LYS A 33 6.13 0.52 18.37
C LYS A 33 5.36 -0.61 17.70
N VAL A 34 5.11 -0.51 16.39
CA VAL A 34 4.40 -1.53 15.61
C VAL A 34 5.20 -1.91 14.37
N ARG A 35 5.23 -3.20 14.04
CA ARG A 35 5.99 -3.72 12.89
C ARG A 35 5.28 -3.50 11.56
N SER A 36 3.96 -3.57 11.56
CA SER A 36 3.11 -3.36 10.39
C SER A 36 1.69 -3.01 10.83
N LEU A 37 0.95 -2.34 9.94
CA LEU A 37 -0.51 -2.26 10.04
C LEU A 37 -1.14 -3.58 9.57
N ASN A 38 -2.39 -3.82 9.97
CA ASN A 38 -3.19 -4.89 9.36
C ASN A 38 -3.35 -4.63 7.84
N LEU A 39 -3.45 -5.70 7.05
CA LEU A 39 -3.53 -5.60 5.60
C LEU A 39 -4.76 -4.82 5.13
N SER A 40 -5.92 -5.01 5.77
CA SER A 40 -7.15 -4.30 5.40
C SER A 40 -7.03 -2.79 5.62
N ASN A 41 -6.45 -2.37 6.75
CA ASN A 41 -6.18 -0.95 7.03
C ASN A 41 -5.18 -0.36 6.02
N THR A 42 -4.14 -1.11 5.67
CA THR A 42 -3.14 -0.69 4.67
C THR A 42 -3.78 -0.47 3.30
N ALA A 43 -4.64 -1.39 2.87
CA ALA A 43 -5.37 -1.27 1.61
C ALA A 43 -6.35 -0.08 1.62
N ALA A 44 -7.11 0.10 2.70
CA ALA A 44 -8.03 1.21 2.85
C ALA A 44 -7.31 2.57 2.75
N ILE A 45 -6.17 2.73 3.45
CA ILE A 45 -5.37 3.96 3.40
C ILE A 45 -4.91 4.26 1.97
N LEU A 46 -4.34 3.26 1.27
CA LEU A 46 -3.85 3.45 -0.10
C LEU A 46 -4.95 3.81 -1.10
N VAL A 47 -6.09 3.10 -1.03
CA VAL A 47 -7.23 3.36 -1.92
C VAL A 47 -7.79 4.77 -1.67
N TYR A 48 -7.98 5.17 -0.42
CA TYR A 48 -8.51 6.50 -0.12
C TYR A 48 -7.52 7.62 -0.42
N GLU A 49 -6.20 7.40 -0.29
CA GLU A 49 -5.21 8.38 -0.73
C GLU A 49 -5.23 8.53 -2.26
N ALA A 50 -5.32 7.43 -3.01
CA ALA A 50 -5.45 7.47 -4.46
C ALA A 50 -6.72 8.21 -4.90
N LEU A 51 -7.85 7.94 -4.23
CA LEU A 51 -9.11 8.66 -4.46
C LEU A 51 -8.98 10.14 -4.12
N ARG A 52 -8.34 10.50 -2.99
CA ARG A 52 -8.12 11.89 -2.57
C ARG A 52 -7.33 12.67 -3.61
N GLN A 53 -6.27 12.07 -4.18
CA GLN A 53 -5.51 12.68 -5.28
C GLN A 53 -6.34 12.90 -6.54
N GLN A 54 -7.34 12.04 -6.77
CA GLN A 54 -8.31 12.16 -7.86
C GLN A 54 -9.53 13.02 -7.47
N LYS A 55 -9.48 13.75 -6.35
CA LYS A 55 -10.58 14.56 -5.82
C LYS A 55 -11.87 13.78 -5.59
N PHE A 56 -11.76 12.50 -5.24
CA PHE A 56 -12.89 11.58 -5.04
C PHE A 56 -13.85 11.52 -6.24
N ASN A 57 -13.31 11.61 -7.46
CA ASN A 57 -14.11 11.61 -8.69
C ASN A 57 -15.07 10.41 -8.75
N GLY A 58 -16.36 10.67 -9.03
CA GLY A 58 -17.40 9.65 -9.14
C GLY A 58 -17.98 9.15 -7.81
N LEU A 59 -17.60 9.74 -6.67
CA LEU A 59 -18.18 9.44 -5.36
C LEU A 59 -19.13 10.54 -4.84
N PHE A 60 -19.27 11.64 -5.59
CA PHE A 60 -20.18 12.75 -5.33
C PHE A 60 -20.75 13.30 -6.65
#